data_AF-A0A9D4YPZ6-F1
#
_entry.id   AF-A0A9D4YPZ6-F1
#
_cell.length_a   1.000
_cell.length_b   1.000
_cell.length_c   1.000
_cell.angle_alpha   90.00
_cell.angle_beta   90.00
_cell.angle_gamma   90.00
#
_symmetry.space_group_name_H-M   'P 1'
#
loop_
_entity.id
_entity.type
_entity.pdbx_description
1 polymer ?
#
loop_
_entity_poly.entity_id
_entity_poly.type
_entity_poly.pdbx_seq_one_letter_code
_entity_poly.pdbx_strand_id
1 'polypeptide(L)' 'MARSAVVKKMWSIVRERNLFDPSNKQFAICDPQLMKVFGHKRVRMFGMMKYLKNHIKDIK' A
#
# COMPACT_ATOMS: atom_id res chain seq x y z
N MET A 1 3.68 -7.48 13.37
CA MET A 1 3.68 -5.99 13.22
C MET A 1 2.23 -5.52 13.19
N ALA A 2 1.86 -4.54 14.02
CA ALA A 2 0.46 -4.10 14.09
C ALA A 2 -0.04 -3.59 12.73
N ARG A 3 -1.31 -3.87 12.40
CA ARG A 3 -1.96 -3.43 11.15
C ARG A 3 -1.79 -1.92 10.90
N SER A 4 -1.91 -1.12 11.96
CA SER A 4 -1.71 0.34 11.92
C SER A 4 -0.28 0.75 11.58
N ALA A 5 0.73 0.02 12.07
CA ALA A 5 2.14 0.28 11.75
C ALA A 5 2.46 -0.02 10.28
N VAL A 6 1.87 -1.08 9.72
CA VAL A 6 2.00 -1.41 8.29
C VAL A 6 1.44 -0.28 7.43
N VAL A 7 0.24 0.23 7.74
CA VAL A 7 -0.36 1.36 7.04
C VAL A 7 0.57 2.58 7.05
N LYS A 8 1.05 2.99 8.23
CA LYS A 8 1.96 4.15 8.36
C LYS A 8 3.22 3.96 7.52
N LYS A 9 3.82 2.77 7.55
CA LYS A 9 5.03 2.48 6.79
C LYS A 9 4.78 2.51 5.27
N MET A 10 3.63 1.99 4.82
CA MET A 10 3.25 2.05 3.41
C MET A 10 3.04 3.48 2.93
N TRP A 11 2.40 4.33 3.75
CA TRP A 11 2.27 5.75 3.47
C TRP A 11 3.63 6.46 3.36
N SER A 12 4.60 6.11 4.22
CA SER A 12 5.98 6.64 4.12
C SER A 12 6.62 6.24 2.80
N ILE A 13 6.57 4.95 2.44
CA ILE A 13 7.16 4.43 1.21
C ILE A 13 6.55 5.12 -0.02
N VAL A 14 5.22 5.22 -0.08
CA VAL A 14 4.52 5.85 -1.21
C VAL A 14 4.88 7.33 -1.32
N ARG A 15 5.06 8.03 -0.19
CA ARG A 15 5.47 9.44 -0.17
C ARG A 15 6.94 9.64 -0.56
N GLU A 16 7.85 8.87 0.04
CA GLU A 16 9.29 8.93 -0.25
C GLU A 16 9.59 8.64 -1.72
N ARG A 17 8.81 7.74 -2.33
CA ARG A 17 8.94 7.35 -3.74
C ARG A 17 8.05 8.17 -4.68
N ASN A 18 7.31 9.16 -4.17
CA ASN A 18 6.32 9.96 -4.93
C ASN A 18 5.38 9.14 -5.80
N LEU A 19 4.89 8.02 -5.26
CA LEU A 19 4.02 7.07 -5.95
C LEU A 19 2.54 7.48 -5.92
N PHE A 20 2.20 8.66 -5.40
CA PHE A 20 0.84 9.16 -5.50
C PHE A 20 0.47 9.46 -6.94
N ASP A 21 -0.74 9.09 -7.31
CA ASP A 21 -1.29 9.45 -8.59
C ASP A 21 -1.49 10.99 -8.63
N PRO A 22 -0.85 11.70 -9.59
CA PRO A 22 -0.89 13.15 -9.68
C PRO A 22 -2.28 13.68 -10.03
N SER A 23 -3.10 12.87 -10.71
CA SER A 23 -4.48 13.20 -11.04
C SER A 23 -5.44 12.90 -9.90
N ASN A 24 -5.13 11.88 -9.08
CA ASN A 24 -5.96 11.51 -7.94
C ASN A 24 -5.15 10.96 -6.76
N LYS A 25 -4.79 11.85 -5.82
CA LYS A 25 -4.01 11.56 -4.61
C LYS A 25 -4.61 10.50 -3.67
N GLN A 26 -5.83 10.00 -3.93
CA GLN A 26 -6.39 8.85 -3.21
C GLN A 26 -5.78 7.51 -3.65
N PHE A 27 -5.18 7.48 -4.84
CA PHE A 27 -4.56 6.30 -5.42
C PHE A 27 -3.04 6.42 -5.39
N ALA A 28 -2.39 5.28 -5.16
CA ALA A 28 -0.97 5.10 -5.36
C ALA A 28 -0.75 4.24 -6.62
N ILE A 29 0.20 4.67 -7.45
CA ILE A 29 0.72 3.91 -8.57
C ILE A 29 1.77 2.97 -8.00
N CYS A 30 1.55 1.66 -8.13
CA CYS A 30 2.47 0.69 -7.59
C CYS A 30 3.69 0.54 -8.49
N ASP A 31 4.85 0.72 -7.88
CA ASP A 31 6.11 0.33 -8.49
C ASP A 31 6.21 -1.22 -8.62
N PRO A 32 7.23 -1.76 -9.31
CA PRO A 32 7.37 -3.21 -9.49
C PRO A 32 7.46 -3.99 -8.17
N GLN A 33 7.93 -3.36 -7.08
CA GLN A 33 8.02 -3.99 -5.77
C GLN A 33 6.65 -4.06 -5.09
N LEU A 34 5.90 -2.96 -5.09
CA LEU A 34 4.55 -2.86 -4.58
C LEU A 34 3.57 -3.67 -5.42
N MET A 35 3.80 -3.80 -6.73
CA MET A 35 3.03 -4.70 -7.58
C MET A 35 3.14 -6.16 -7.15
N LYS A 36 4.33 -6.62 -6.69
CA LYS A 36 4.49 -7.98 -6.16
C LYS A 36 3.71 -8.20 -4.86
N VAL A 37 3.48 -7.12 -4.10
CA VAL A 37 2.76 -7.17 -2.82
C VAL A 37 1.25 -7.03 -3.03
N PHE A 38 0.82 -6.03 -3.80
CA PHE A 38 -0.59 -5.73 -3.99
C PHE A 38 -1.23 -6.46 -5.17
N GLY A 39 -0.44 -6.93 -6.14
CA GLY A 39 -0.93 -7.57 -7.37
C GLY A 39 -1.60 -6.61 -8.36
N HIS A 40 -1.61 -5.31 -8.08
CA HIS A 40 -2.31 -4.30 -8.87
C HIS A 40 -1.40 -3.13 -9.22
N LYS A 41 -1.56 -2.59 -10.44
CA LYS A 41 -0.82 -1.39 -10.90
C LYS A 41 -1.21 -0.12 -10.17
N ARG A 42 -2.45 -0.04 -9.68
CA ARG A 42 -3.01 1.12 -8.99
C ARG A 42 -3.81 0.65 -7.79
N VAL A 43 -3.53 1.22 -6.64
CA VAL A 43 -4.13 0.80 -5.37
C VAL A 43 -4.68 2.02 -4.66
N ARG A 44 -5.91 1.93 -4.19
CA ARG A 44 -6.48 2.99 -3.36
C ARG A 44 -5.85 2.91 -1.98
N MET A 45 -5.21 3.98 -1.54
CA MET A 45 -4.56 4.05 -0.22
C MET A 45 -5.57 3.86 0.90
N PHE A 46 -6.77 4.42 0.72
CA PHE A 46 -7.92 4.15 1.57
C PHE A 46 -8.48 2.76 1.27
N GLY A 47 -8.19 1.81 2.17
CA GLY A 47 -8.60 0.41 2.03
C GLY A 47 -7.50 -0.53 1.49
N MET A 48 -6.25 -0.08 1.34
CA MET A 48 -5.14 -0.94 0.87
C MET A 48 -4.91 -2.19 1.74
N MET A 49 -5.37 -2.17 2.99
CA MET A 49 -5.31 -3.29 3.93
C MET A 49 -6.00 -4.56 3.43
N LYS A 50 -7.02 -4.44 2.57
CA LYS A 50 -7.71 -5.61 2.00
C LYS A 50 -6.79 -6.47 1.14
N TYR A 51 -5.84 -5.83 0.45
CA TYR A 51 -4.84 -6.51 -0.38
C TYR A 51 -3.70 -7.07 0.49
N LEU A 52 -3.39 -6.41 1.60
CA LEU A 52 -2.34 -6.85 2.54
C LEU A 52 -2.82 -7.91 3.55
N LYS A 53 -4.13 -8.20 3.62
CA LYS A 53 -4.70 -9.15 4.57
C LYS A 53 -4.01 -10.52 4.51
N ASN A 54 -3.69 -10.99 3.31
CA ASN A 54 -3.03 -12.29 3.09
C ASN A 54 -1.52 -12.25 3.37
N HIS A 55 -0.92 -11.06 3.45
CA HIS A 55 0.51 -10.86 3.73
C HIS A 55 0.79 -10.60 5.21
N ILE A 56 -0.21 -10.15 5.98
CA ILE A 56 -0.09 -9.93 7.42
C ILE A 56 -0.48 -11.22 8.16
N LYS A 57 0.54 -12.05 8.46
CA LYS A 57 0.39 -13.33 9.18
C LYS A 57 0.20 -13.22 10.70
N ASP A 58 -0.21 -12.06 11.20
CA ASP A 58 -0.59 -11.88 12.61
C ASP A 58 -2.11 -12.15 12.71
N ILE A 59 -2.46 -13.43 12.62
CA ILE A 59 -3.76 -13.97 13.03
C ILE A 59 -3.50 -14.53 14.43
N LYS A 60 -3.91 -13.78 15.45
CA LYS A 60 -4.29 -14.38 16.72
C LYS A 60 -5.79 -14.66 16.66
#